data_AF-A0A2N2LM55-F1
#
_entry.id   AF-A0A2N2LM55-F1
#
_cell.length_a   1.000
_cell.length_b   1.000
_cell.length_c   1.000
_cell.angle_alpha   90.00
_cell.angle_beta   90.00
_cell.angle_gamma   90.00
#
_symmetry.space_group_name_H-M   'P 1'
#
loop_
_entity.id
_entity.type
_entity.pdbx_description
1 polymer ?
#
loop_
_entity_poly.entity_id
_entity_poly.type
_entity_poly.pdbx_seq_one_letter_code
_entity_poly.pdbx_strand_id
1 'polypeptide(L)'
;MAQQYIATDPRTGLEVQVTGEFPGEPDDRVRIARTTNLFTRLMATILSTENDTERRERFKAVETQLEVADALVRGDMPEVQRLFRETLHHAGVTDDQLAELERQLRDQLAAAGTELPDIFGGPIIPPLGSLDAEPPAGANDDRPAELDDPDRTEGTPPPEEPRPPA
;
A
#
# COMPACT_ATOMS: atom_id res chain seq x y z
N MET A 1 28.01 -15.81 -2.04
CA MET A 1 27.22 -16.64 -1.10
C MET A 1 25.81 -16.07 -1.07
N ALA A 2 24.78 -16.91 -1.15
CA ALA A 2 23.40 -16.45 -1.04
C ALA A 2 23.19 -15.80 0.33
N GLN A 3 22.65 -14.60 0.31
CA GLN A 3 22.31 -13.81 1.48
C GLN A 3 20.85 -14.08 1.84
N GLN A 4 20.52 -13.92 3.11
CA GLN A 4 19.18 -14.20 3.64
C GLN A 4 18.66 -13.00 4.42
N TYR A 5 17.38 -12.69 4.23
CA TYR A 5 16.62 -11.77 5.06
C TYR A 5 15.36 -12.47 5.54
N ILE A 6 15.01 -12.31 6.83
CA ILE A 6 13.78 -12.83 7.41
C ILE A 6 13.00 -11.65 7.98
N ALA A 7 11.71 -11.59 7.67
CA ALA A 7 10.77 -10.66 8.28
C ALA A 7 9.67 -11.44 8.99
N THR A 8 9.40 -11.07 10.24
CA THR A 8 8.41 -11.70 11.11
C THR A 8 7.34 -10.68 11.49
N ASP A 9 6.06 -11.00 11.32
CA ASP A 9 4.95 -10.20 11.87
C ASP A 9 4.73 -10.60 13.34
N PRO A 10 4.93 -9.68 14.31
CA PRO A 10 4.93 -10.03 15.73
C PRO A 10 3.53 -10.35 16.28
N ARG A 11 2.46 -9.99 15.55
CA ARG A 11 1.07 -10.25 16.00
C ARG A 11 0.64 -11.68 15.71
N THR A 12 1.05 -12.19 14.56
CA THR A 12 0.62 -13.50 14.04
C THR A 12 1.72 -14.56 14.13
N GLY A 13 2.98 -14.15 14.31
CA GLY A 13 4.14 -15.04 14.24
C GLY A 13 4.49 -15.48 12.82
N LEU A 14 3.86 -14.90 11.79
CA LEU A 14 4.12 -15.23 10.39
C LEU A 14 5.50 -14.76 9.97
N GLU A 15 6.26 -15.64 9.31
CA GLU A 15 7.60 -15.35 8.81
C GLU A 15 7.67 -15.44 7.29
N VAL A 16 8.39 -14.50 6.68
CA VAL A 16 8.76 -14.52 5.26
C VAL A 16 10.27 -14.44 5.16
N GLN A 17 10.85 -15.35 4.40
CA GLN A 17 12.27 -15.42 4.14
C GLN A 17 12.57 -15.12 2.67
N VAL A 18 13.46 -14.17 2.43
CA VAL A 18 14.01 -13.85 1.10
C VAL A 18 15.45 -14.31 1.06
N THR A 19 15.81 -15.08 0.04
CA THR A 19 17.18 -15.54 -0.19
C THR A 19 17.62 -15.20 -1.61
N GLY A 20 18.88 -14.83 -1.77
CA GLY A 20 19.43 -14.51 -3.09
C GLY A 20 20.75 -13.77 -3.03
N GLU A 21 21.17 -13.22 -4.18
CA GLU A 21 22.34 -12.35 -4.25
C GLU A 21 21.91 -10.90 -4.07
N PHE A 22 22.11 -10.36 -2.86
CA PHE A 22 21.74 -8.98 -2.59
C PHE A 22 22.82 -8.02 -3.10
N PRO A 23 22.41 -6.86 -3.66
CA PRO A 23 23.31 -5.83 -4.16
C PRO A 23 24.28 -5.35 -3.07
N GLY A 24 25.47 -4.89 -3.48
CA GLY A 24 26.44 -4.32 -2.54
C GLY A 24 25.95 -3.03 -1.90
N GLU A 25 25.10 -2.28 -2.60
CA GLU A 25 24.64 -0.96 -2.18
C GLU A 25 23.74 -1.01 -0.93
N PRO A 26 24.05 -0.24 0.14
CA PRO A 26 23.29 -0.26 1.37
C PRO A 26 21.82 0.12 1.20
N ASP A 27 21.51 1.12 0.38
CA ASP A 27 20.14 1.60 0.16
C ASP A 27 19.25 0.52 -0.45
N ASP A 28 19.78 -0.25 -1.40
CA ASP A 28 19.04 -1.36 -2.01
C ASP A 28 18.75 -2.47 -1.00
N ARG A 29 19.69 -2.75 -0.09
CA ARG A 29 19.47 -3.71 1.00
C ARG A 29 18.38 -3.26 1.96
N VAL A 30 18.35 -1.95 2.28
CA VAL A 30 17.28 -1.37 3.10
C VAL A 30 15.93 -1.47 2.39
N ARG A 31 15.89 -1.27 1.06
CA ARG A 31 14.68 -1.45 0.26
C ARG A 31 14.20 -2.91 0.28
N ILE A 32 15.09 -3.89 0.14
CA ILE A 32 14.75 -5.32 0.27
C ILE A 32 14.11 -5.59 1.64
N ALA A 33 14.73 -5.11 2.72
CA ALA A 33 14.20 -5.29 4.07
C ALA A 33 12.81 -4.64 4.23
N ARG A 34 12.63 -3.41 3.75
CA ARG A 34 11.36 -2.70 3.83
C ARG A 34 10.25 -3.40 3.04
N THR A 35 10.54 -3.79 1.79
CA THR A 35 9.58 -4.49 0.93
C THR A 35 9.18 -5.82 1.53
N THR A 36 10.14 -6.61 2.04
CA THR A 36 9.84 -7.89 2.69
C THR A 36 8.95 -7.70 3.91
N ASN A 37 9.25 -6.74 4.80
CA ASN A 37 8.40 -6.44 5.96
C ASN A 37 6.99 -5.96 5.57
N LEU A 38 6.85 -5.20 4.48
CA LEU A 38 5.54 -4.79 3.98
C LEU A 38 4.75 -6.01 3.54
N PHE A 39 5.36 -6.89 2.75
CA PHE A 39 4.74 -8.12 2.28
C PHE A 39 4.36 -9.06 3.44
N THR A 40 5.24 -9.27 4.42
CA THR A 40 4.93 -10.07 5.63
C THR A 40 3.70 -9.54 6.36
N ARG A 41 3.60 -8.22 6.56
CA ARG A 41 2.44 -7.60 7.23
C ARG A 41 1.16 -7.72 6.40
N LEU A 42 1.25 -7.56 5.08
CA LEU A 42 0.14 -7.76 4.17
C LEU A 42 -0.39 -9.20 4.26
N MET A 43 0.51 -10.18 4.17
CA MET A 43 0.20 -11.60 4.33
C MET A 43 -0.44 -11.93 5.68
N ALA A 44 0.13 -11.43 6.77
CA ALA A 44 -0.43 -11.59 8.10
C ALA A 44 -1.86 -11.04 8.20
N THR A 45 -2.12 -9.90 7.56
CA THR A 45 -3.44 -9.25 7.52
C THR A 45 -4.46 -10.09 6.76
N ILE A 46 -4.09 -10.59 5.58
CA ILE A 46 -4.99 -11.45 4.78
C ILE A 46 -5.29 -12.74 5.55
N LEU A 47 -4.28 -13.39 6.12
CA LEU A 47 -4.45 -14.64 6.84
C LEU A 47 -5.24 -14.50 8.15
N SER A 48 -5.26 -13.30 8.73
CA SER A 48 -6.10 -12.97 9.89
C SER A 48 -7.57 -12.70 9.51
N THR A 49 -7.93 -12.75 8.23
CA THR A 49 -9.32 -12.57 7.77
C THR A 49 -10.12 -13.85 8.06
N GLU A 50 -11.12 -13.76 8.93
CA GLU A 50 -11.91 -14.92 9.37
C GLU A 50 -12.79 -15.50 8.25
N ASN A 51 -13.38 -14.65 7.42
CA ASN A 51 -14.23 -15.07 6.31
C ASN A 51 -13.41 -15.64 5.16
N ASP A 52 -13.65 -16.90 4.81
CA ASP A 52 -12.93 -17.61 3.75
C ASP A 52 -13.10 -17.01 2.35
N THR A 53 -14.30 -16.52 2.03
CA THR A 53 -14.59 -15.89 0.73
C THR A 53 -13.84 -14.57 0.62
N GLU A 54 -13.97 -13.70 1.62
CA GLU A 54 -13.27 -12.41 1.67
C GLU A 54 -11.75 -12.59 1.66
N ARG A 55 -11.23 -13.60 2.38
CA ARG A 55 -9.81 -13.93 2.38
C ARG A 55 -9.31 -14.33 0.99
N ARG A 56 -10.06 -15.15 0.26
CA ARG A 56 -9.74 -15.54 -1.13
C ARG A 56 -9.77 -14.35 -2.08
N GLU A 57 -10.75 -13.46 -1.93
CA GLU A 57 -10.84 -12.24 -2.74
C GLU A 57 -9.63 -11.31 -2.48
N ARG A 58 -9.24 -11.13 -1.22
CA ARG A 58 -8.04 -10.37 -0.84
C ARG A 58 -6.77 -10.97 -1.42
N PHE A 59 -6.63 -12.30 -1.41
CA PHE A 59 -5.52 -12.98 -2.07
C PHE A 59 -5.48 -12.67 -3.55
N LYS A 60 -6.59 -12.87 -4.26
CA LYS A 60 -6.69 -12.60 -5.70
C LYS A 60 -6.32 -11.15 -6.02
N ALA A 61 -6.82 -10.19 -5.24
CA ALA A 61 -6.50 -8.78 -5.44
C ALA A 61 -5.00 -8.49 -5.30
N VAL A 62 -4.33 -9.07 -4.30
CA VAL A 62 -2.88 -8.89 -4.10
C VAL A 62 -2.06 -9.59 -5.17
N GLU A 63 -2.45 -10.81 -5.58
CA GLU A 63 -1.80 -11.54 -6.69
C GLU A 63 -1.82 -10.70 -7.97
N THR A 64 -2.99 -10.19 -8.37
CA THR A 64 -3.10 -9.34 -9.57
C THR A 64 -2.24 -8.07 -9.46
N GLN A 65 -2.17 -7.44 -8.29
CA GLN A 65 -1.30 -6.26 -8.10
C GLN A 65 0.18 -6.61 -8.22
N LEU A 66 0.61 -7.76 -7.71
CA LEU A 66 2.00 -8.22 -7.81
C LEU A 66 2.37 -8.60 -9.24
N GLU A 67 1.44 -9.20 -10.00
CA GLU A 67 1.62 -9.50 -11.42
C GLU A 67 1.79 -8.22 -12.25
N VAL A 68 0.95 -7.20 -12.00
CA VAL A 68 1.09 -5.90 -12.67
C VAL A 68 2.40 -5.23 -12.30
N ALA A 69 2.79 -5.25 -11.02
CA ALA A 69 4.05 -4.69 -10.56
C ALA A 69 5.26 -5.40 -11.21
N ASP A 70 5.24 -6.73 -11.31
CA ASP A 70 6.28 -7.52 -11.96
C ASP A 70 6.39 -7.18 -13.46
N ALA A 71 5.26 -7.12 -14.17
CA ALA A 71 5.24 -6.73 -15.58
C ALA A 71 5.79 -5.32 -15.82
N LEU A 72 5.44 -4.36 -14.95
CA LEU A 72 5.99 -2.99 -15.00
C LEU A 72 7.50 -2.97 -14.75
N VAL A 73 8.00 -3.72 -13.77
CA VAL A 73 9.44 -3.83 -13.49
C VAL A 73 10.19 -4.46 -14.67
N ARG A 74 9.56 -5.43 -15.37
CA ARG A 74 10.09 -6.04 -16.59
C ARG A 74 9.95 -5.16 -17.84
N GLY A 75 9.19 -4.07 -17.79
CA GLY A 75 8.87 -3.24 -18.96
C GLY A 75 7.93 -3.92 -19.97
N ASP A 76 7.17 -4.92 -19.53
CA ASP A 76 6.27 -5.72 -20.37
C ASP A 76 4.89 -5.06 -20.49
N MET A 77 4.81 -3.96 -21.24
CA MET A 77 3.55 -3.22 -21.42
C MET A 77 2.41 -4.04 -22.03
N PRO A 78 2.64 -4.97 -22.98
CA PRO A 78 1.59 -5.88 -23.44
C PRO A 78 0.97 -6.71 -22.31
N GLU A 79 1.80 -7.23 -21.41
CA GLU A 79 1.33 -7.99 -20.25
C GLU A 79 0.57 -7.10 -19.26
N VAL A 80 1.05 -5.87 -19.01
CA VAL A 80 0.32 -4.89 -18.20
C VAL A 80 -1.07 -4.64 -18.77
N GLN A 81 -1.18 -4.38 -20.07
CA GLN A 81 -2.46 -4.16 -20.75
C GLN A 81 -3.40 -5.37 -20.63
N ARG A 82 -2.86 -6.58 -20.77
CA ARG A 82 -3.62 -7.83 -20.59
C ARG A 82 -4.21 -7.93 -19.18
N LEU A 83 -3.37 -7.71 -18.15
CA LEU A 83 -3.77 -7.77 -16.74
C LEU A 83 -4.81 -6.70 -16.38
N PHE A 84 -4.67 -5.48 -16.90
CA PHE A 84 -5.66 -4.42 -16.72
C PHE A 84 -7.01 -4.79 -17.35
N ARG A 85 -7.03 -5.35 -18.56
CA ARG A 85 -8.27 -5.80 -19.21
C ARG A 85 -8.95 -6.91 -18.41
N GLU A 86 -8.18 -7.89 -17.95
CA GLU A 86 -8.67 -8.99 -17.11
C GLU A 86 -9.28 -8.47 -15.80
N THR A 87 -8.63 -7.48 -15.17
CA THR A 87 -9.14 -6.82 -13.96
C THR A 87 -10.46 -6.10 -14.23
N LEU A 88 -10.55 -5.33 -15.31
CA LEU A 88 -11.77 -4.59 -15.67
C LEU A 88 -12.93 -5.53 -16.03
N HIS A 89 -12.65 -6.64 -16.73
CA HIS A 89 -13.65 -7.69 -16.96
C HIS A 89 -14.15 -8.31 -15.66
N HIS A 90 -13.25 -8.59 -14.72
CA HIS A 90 -13.64 -9.10 -13.40
C HIS A 90 -14.47 -8.09 -12.59
N ALA A 91 -14.27 -6.79 -12.80
CA ALA A 91 -15.11 -5.73 -12.25
C ALA A 91 -16.46 -5.56 -12.99
N GLY A 92 -16.74 -6.38 -14.00
CA GLY A 92 -17.99 -6.35 -14.76
C GLY A 92 -17.99 -5.40 -15.97
N VAL A 93 -16.83 -4.82 -16.32
CA VAL A 93 -16.70 -3.97 -17.51
C VAL A 93 -16.65 -4.85 -18.76
N THR A 94 -17.52 -4.58 -19.72
CA THR A 94 -17.55 -5.31 -21.00
C THR A 94 -16.52 -4.74 -21.99
N ASP A 95 -16.19 -5.51 -23.02
CA ASP A 95 -15.33 -5.04 -24.12
C ASP A 95 -15.89 -3.78 -24.80
N ASP A 96 -17.22 -3.69 -24.92
CA ASP A 96 -17.88 -2.52 -25.49
C ASP A 96 -17.70 -1.28 -24.61
N GLN A 97 -17.79 -1.45 -23.28
CA GLN A 97 -17.56 -0.36 -22.33
C GLN A 97 -16.09 0.06 -22.29
N LEU A 98 -15.16 -0.89 -22.43
CA LEU A 98 -13.73 -0.61 -22.56
C LEU A 98 -13.44 0.22 -23.80
N ALA A 99 -14.02 -0.17 -24.95
CA ALA A 99 -13.85 0.55 -26.22
C ALA A 99 -14.43 1.98 -26.17
N GLU A 100 -15.53 2.16 -25.43
CA GLU A 100 -16.13 3.48 -25.20
C GLU A 100 -15.27 4.33 -24.26
N LEU A 101 -14.73 3.76 -23.19
CA LEU A 101 -13.79 4.43 -22.27
C LEU A 101 -12.54 4.89 -23.00
N GLU A 102 -11.98 4.04 -23.87
CA GLU A 102 -10.82 4.37 -24.71
C GLU A 102 -11.13 5.56 -25.63
N ARG A 103 -12.31 5.55 -26.26
CA ARG A 103 -12.76 6.64 -27.14
C ARG A 103 -12.90 7.95 -26.38
N GLN A 104 -13.54 7.92 -25.22
CA GLN A 104 -13.73 9.11 -24.36
C GLN A 104 -12.41 9.68 -23.85
N LEU A 105 -11.48 8.82 -23.42
CA LEU A 105 -10.13 9.25 -23.01
C LEU A 105 -9.38 9.91 -24.16
N ARG A 106 -9.42 9.32 -25.36
CA ARG A 106 -8.78 9.88 -26.56
C ARG A 106 -9.35 11.26 -26.91
N ASP A 107 -10.67 11.40 -26.87
CA ASP A 107 -11.34 12.67 -27.18
C ASP A 107 -11.01 13.76 -26.14
N GLN A 108 -10.96 13.41 -24.86
CA GLN A 108 -10.58 14.34 -23.78
C GLN A 108 -9.12 14.79 -23.88
N LEU A 109 -8.20 13.91 -24.29
CA LEU A 109 -6.78 14.23 -24.45
C LEU A 109 -6.51 15.06 -25.70
N ALA A 110 -7.20 14.75 -26.81
CA ALA A 110 -7.18 15.57 -28.01
C ALA A 110 -7.70 16.99 -27.71
N ALA A 111 -8.73 17.12 -26.87
CA ALA A 111 -9.24 18.41 -26.41
C ALA A 111 -8.28 19.14 -25.46
N ALA A 112 -7.47 18.42 -24.70
CA ALA A 112 -6.46 18.97 -23.78
C ALA A 112 -5.16 19.40 -24.48
N GLY A 113 -4.98 19.11 -25.77
CA GLY A 113 -3.78 19.49 -26.53
C GLY A 113 -2.50 18.73 -26.12
N THR A 114 -2.66 17.61 -25.43
CA THR A 114 -1.55 16.77 -24.96
C THR A 114 -1.45 15.54 -25.86
N GLU A 115 -0.33 15.36 -26.56
CA GLU A 115 -0.04 14.07 -27.18
C GLU A 115 0.06 13.01 -26.09
N LEU A 116 -0.56 11.85 -26.32
CA LEU A 116 -0.46 10.70 -25.43
C LEU A 116 1.01 10.46 -25.04
N PRO A 117 1.44 10.57 -23.77
CA PRO A 117 2.25 9.47 -23.27
C PRO A 117 1.32 8.25 -23.40
N ASP A 118 1.79 7.12 -23.91
CA ASP A 118 1.01 5.87 -23.85
C ASP A 118 0.44 5.74 -22.43
N ILE A 119 -0.86 6.01 -22.25
CA ILE A 119 -1.50 5.96 -20.93
C ILE A 119 -1.64 4.49 -20.50
N PHE A 120 -1.57 3.59 -21.47
CA PHE A 120 -1.29 2.17 -21.29
C PHE A 120 0.21 1.83 -21.21
N GLY A 121 1.06 2.83 -20.95
CA GLY A 121 2.53 2.86 -20.91
C GLY A 121 3.14 3.62 -19.72
N GLY A 122 2.30 4.24 -18.86
CA GLY A 122 2.72 5.00 -17.66
C GLY A 122 1.82 4.71 -16.46
N PRO A 123 2.30 4.83 -15.21
CA PRO A 123 1.66 4.23 -14.04
C PRO A 123 0.48 5.09 -13.58
N ILE A 124 -0.71 4.81 -14.08
CA ILE A 124 -1.95 5.12 -13.37
C ILE A 124 -2.45 3.80 -12.81
N ILE A 125 -2.01 3.47 -11.59
CA ILE A 125 -2.72 2.52 -10.74
C ILE A 125 -3.88 3.32 -10.16
N PRO A 126 -5.14 3.17 -10.62
CA PRO A 126 -6.24 3.67 -9.83
C PRO A 126 -6.23 2.91 -8.50
N PRO A 127 -6.40 3.58 -7.35
CA PRO A 127 -6.72 2.86 -6.13
C PRO A 127 -8.08 2.18 -6.37
N LEU A 128 -8.07 0.86 -6.53
CA LEU A 128 -9.28 0.04 -6.47
C LEU A 128 -9.81 0.09 -5.03
N GLY A 129 -10.49 1.18 -4.71
CA GLY A 129 -11.02 1.48 -3.39
C GLY A 129 -11.97 2.69 -3.33
N SER A 130 -12.32 3.31 -4.47
CA SER A 130 -13.26 4.44 -4.49
C SER A 130 -14.28 4.29 -5.61
N LEU A 131 -15.23 3.38 -5.40
CA LEU A 131 -16.58 3.50 -5.95
C LEU A 131 -17.51 3.66 -4.74
N ASP A 132 -18.03 4.88 -4.62
CA ASP A 132 -19.19 5.31 -3.83
C ASP A 132 -19.11 5.36 -2.29
N ALA A 133 -18.71 6.53 -1.79
CA ALA A 133 -19.43 7.23 -0.73
C ALA A 133 -19.14 8.74 -0.81
N GLU A 134 -20.11 9.53 -1.29
CA GLU A 134 -20.11 10.99 -1.09
C GLU A 134 -20.13 11.31 0.42
N PRO A 135 -19.26 12.21 0.92
CA PRO A 135 -19.42 12.75 2.25
C PRO A 135 -20.51 13.83 2.24
N PRO A 136 -21.52 13.80 3.13
CA PRO A 136 -22.35 14.97 3.32
C PRO A 136 -21.50 16.11 3.88
N ALA A 137 -21.42 17.20 3.12
CA ALA A 137 -20.86 18.46 3.56
C ALA A 137 -21.71 19.05 4.70
N GLY A 138 -21.14 19.16 5.90
CA GLY A 138 -21.82 19.79 7.02
C GLY A 138 -21.02 19.81 8.32
N ALA A 139 -20.41 20.96 8.59
CA ALA A 139 -20.10 21.53 9.90
C ALA A 139 -18.99 20.90 10.76
N ASN A 140 -17.85 21.60 10.76
CA ASN A 140 -16.94 21.70 11.88
C ASN A 140 -17.69 22.01 13.19
N ASP A 141 -17.56 21.18 14.21
CA ASP A 141 -17.34 21.60 15.60
C ASP A 141 -16.89 20.38 16.42
N ASP A 142 -15.58 20.12 16.47
CA ASP A 142 -15.01 19.26 17.49
C ASP A 142 -13.66 19.87 17.92
N ARG A 143 -13.75 20.76 18.91
CA ARG A 143 -12.62 21.13 19.74
C ARG A 143 -12.03 19.84 20.33
N PRO A 144 -10.70 19.70 20.43
CA PRO A 144 -10.15 18.56 21.15
C PRO A 144 -10.62 18.62 22.60
N ALA A 145 -11.33 17.59 23.05
CA ALA A 145 -11.56 17.34 24.45
C ALA A 145 -10.19 17.22 25.14
N GLU A 146 -9.94 18.10 26.11
CA GLU A 146 -8.88 17.94 27.08
C GLU A 146 -8.96 16.52 27.65
N LEU A 147 -7.92 15.74 27.41
CA LEU A 147 -7.68 14.52 28.17
C LEU A 147 -7.34 14.98 29.59
N ASP A 148 -8.34 14.86 30.46
CA ASP A 148 -8.20 14.88 31.90
C ASP A 148 -7.16 13.80 32.28
N ASP A 149 -6.05 14.22 32.87
CA ASP A 149 -4.91 13.40 33.26
C ASP A 149 -5.01 13.14 34.77
N PRO A 150 -5.57 11.99 35.22
CA PRO A 150 -5.75 11.70 36.64
C PRO A 150 -4.47 11.14 37.30
N ASP A 151 -3.28 11.66 36.94
CA ASP A 151 -2.04 11.28 37.64
C ASP A 151 -1.03 12.44 37.83
N ARG A 152 -1.51 13.68 37.91
CA ARG A 152 -0.73 14.78 38.49
C ARG A 152 -0.86 14.81 40.01
N THR A 153 -0.15 13.89 40.67
CA THR A 153 0.20 14.08 42.08
C THR A 153 1.20 15.22 42.21
N GLU A 154 0.88 16.15 43.11
CA GLU A 154 1.68 17.32 43.43
C GLU A 154 3.11 16.94 43.82
N GLY A 155 4.06 17.73 43.32
CA GLY A 155 5.48 17.56 43.59
C GLY A 155 5.79 17.66 45.08
N THR A 156 6.33 16.57 45.63
CA THR A 156 7.21 16.64 46.80
C THR A 156 8.59 17.06 46.30
N PRO A 157 9.20 18.15 46.80
CA PRO A 157 10.55 18.51 46.40
C PRO A 157 11.57 17.49 46.91
N PRO A 158 12.66 17.21 46.18
CA PRO A 158 13.71 16.30 46.63
C PRO A 158 14.50 16.90 47.80
N PRO A 159 15.08 16.07 48.69
CA PRO A 159 15.92 16.55 49.79
C PRO A 159 17.24 17.12 49.27
N GLU A 160 17.64 18.28 49.78
CA GLU A 160 18.95 18.89 49.53
C GLU A 160 20.08 17.99 50.07
N GLU A 161 20.99 17.57 49.19
CA GLU A 161 22.26 16.95 49.60
C GLU A 161 23.23 18.03 50.15
N PRO A 162 23.93 17.76 51.26
CA PRO A 162 24.88 18.70 51.83
C PRO A 162 26.18 18.76 51.00
N ARG A 163 26.60 19.98 50.65
CA ARG A 163 27.89 20.25 49.99
C ARG A 163 29.07 19.85 50.89
N PRO A 164 30.17 19.33 50.34
CA PRO A 164 31.37 19.04 51.11
C PRO A 164 32.10 20.35 51.47
N PRO A 165 32.77 20.43 52.65
CA PRO A 165 33.59 21.58 53.00
C PRO A 165 34.89 21.61 52.18
N ALA A 166 35.35 22.85 51.93
CA ALA A 166 36.58 23.21 51.23
C ALA A 166 37.86 22.83 51.99
#